data_AF-A0A7C3S6E8-F1
#
_entry.id   AF-A0A7C3S6E8-F1
#
_cell.length_a   1.000
_cell.length_b   1.000
_cell.length_c   1.000
_cell.angle_alpha   90.00
_cell.angle_beta   90.00
_cell.angle_gamma   90.00
#
_symmetry.space_group_name_H-M   'P 1'
#
loop_
_entity.id
_entity.type
_entity.pdbx_description
1 polymer ?
#
loop_
_entity_poly.entity_id
_entity_poly.type
_entity_poly.pdbx_seq_one_letter_code
_entity_poly.pdbx_strand_id
1 'polypeptide(L)'
;MGGDLLRWLLKALQNSGLFRRNRFSLQVKVRAVRLYMAGLSYRDITYVLRVVPCSHETVRLWVKRLEQVAVNVKVKGGWWLL
;
A
#
# COMPACT_ATOMS: atom_id res chain seq x y z
N MET A 1 1.33 -7.05 -19.48
CA MET A 1 2.25 -5.95 -19.07
C MET A 1 2.12 -5.48 -17.61
N GLY A 2 1.10 -5.88 -16.81
CA GLY A 2 0.96 -5.39 -15.42
C GLY A 2 1.63 -6.22 -14.31
N GLY A 3 2.31 -7.32 -14.63
CA GLY A 3 2.89 -8.25 -13.64
C GLY A 3 4.22 -7.78 -13.04
N ASP A 4 5.07 -7.15 -13.84
CA ASP A 4 6.42 -6.76 -13.43
C ASP A 4 6.43 -5.55 -12.50
N LEU A 5 5.54 -4.59 -12.72
CA LEU A 5 5.36 -3.44 -11.84
C LEU A 5 4.93 -3.88 -10.43
N LEU A 6 4.04 -4.88 -10.34
CA LEU A 6 3.58 -5.42 -9.05
C LEU A 6 4.72 -6.13 -8.30
N ARG A 7 5.53 -6.93 -9.00
CA ARG A 7 6.69 -7.61 -8.43
C ARG A 7 7.73 -6.61 -7.94
N TRP A 8 7.99 -5.56 -8.73
CA TRP A 8 8.90 -4.49 -8.35
C TRP A 8 8.41 -3.74 -7.11
N LEU A 9 7.14 -3.34 -7.07
CA LEU A 9 6.54 -2.64 -5.92
C LEU A 9 6.61 -3.51 -4.65
N LEU A 10 6.29 -4.80 -4.77
CA LEU A 10 6.40 -5.75 -3.66
C LEU A 10 7.84 -5.82 -3.13
N LYS A 11 8.83 -5.92 -4.02
CA LYS A 11 10.24 -5.97 -3.65
C LYS A 11 10.71 -4.67 -3.00
N ALA A 12 10.28 -3.52 -3.53
CA ALA A 12 10.57 -2.21 -2.95
C ALA A 12 9.95 -2.04 -1.54
N LEU A 13 8.69 -2.43 -1.36
CA LEU A 13 7.99 -2.39 -0.07
C LEU A 13 8.55 -3.39 0.94
N GLN A 14 9.04 -4.53 0.48
CA GLN A 14 9.72 -5.51 1.32
C GLN A 14 11.07 -4.96 1.81
N ASN A 15 11.87 -4.39 0.90
CA ASN A 15 13.17 -3.80 1.22
C ASN A 15 13.06 -2.57 2.13
N SER A 16 12.01 -1.75 1.99
CA SER A 16 11.81 -0.57 2.84
C SER A 16 11.43 -0.91 4.28
N GLY A 17 10.99 -2.15 4.55
CA GLY A 17 10.55 -2.58 5.87
C GLY A 17 9.25 -1.92 6.35
N LEU A 18 8.54 -1.18 5.48
CA LEU A 18 7.30 -0.44 5.81
C LEU A 18 6.23 -1.32 6.49
N PHE A 19 6.25 -2.60 6.14
CA PHE A 19 5.30 -3.61 6.60
C PHE A 19 5.94 -4.72 7.44
N ARG A 20 7.07 -4.42 8.12
CA ARG A 20 7.89 -5.38 8.92
C ARG A 20 7.12 -6.21 9.94
N ARG A 21 6.16 -5.63 10.67
CA ARG A 21 5.26 -6.38 11.56
C ARG A 21 4.05 -6.85 10.76
N ASN A 22 3.70 -8.14 10.82
CA ASN A 22 2.28 -8.48 10.67
C ASN A 22 1.80 -9.92 10.91
N ARG A 23 0.53 -9.93 11.37
CA ARG A 23 -0.46 -11.02 11.27
C ARG A 23 -0.89 -11.35 9.82
N PHE A 24 -0.75 -10.42 8.86
CA PHE A 24 -1.17 -10.60 7.45
C PHE A 24 -0.03 -10.39 6.44
N SER A 25 0.03 -11.23 5.41
CA SER A 25 1.10 -11.22 4.41
C SER A 25 1.18 -9.91 3.61
N LEU A 26 2.37 -9.60 3.08
CA LEU A 26 2.60 -8.41 2.25
C LEU A 26 1.69 -8.38 1.01
N GLN A 27 1.42 -9.55 0.42
CA GLN A 27 0.52 -9.67 -0.74
C GLN A 27 -0.89 -9.20 -0.43
N VAL A 28 -1.45 -9.56 0.73
CA VAL A 28 -2.77 -9.12 1.17
C VAL A 28 -2.82 -7.60 1.29
N LYS A 29 -1.78 -7.00 1.88
CA LYS A 29 -1.67 -5.55 2.02
C LYS A 29 -1.63 -4.85 0.66
N VAL A 30 -0.77 -5.32 -0.25
CA VAL A 30 -0.61 -4.73 -1.58
C VAL A 30 -1.87 -4.86 -2.42
N ARG A 31 -2.59 -5.99 -2.31
CA ARG A 31 -3.88 -6.16 -2.98
C ARG A 31 -4.89 -5.10 -2.51
N ALA A 32 -4.97 -4.85 -1.21
CA ALA A 32 -5.87 -3.84 -0.64
C ALA A 32 -5.52 -2.43 -1.13
N VAL A 33 -4.23 -2.05 -1.06
CA VAL A 33 -3.75 -0.75 -1.53
C VAL A 33 -4.05 -0.55 -3.02
N ARG A 34 -3.84 -1.58 -3.84
CA ARG A 34 -4.09 -1.49 -5.29
C ARG A 34 -5.56 -1.23 -5.60
N LEU A 35 -6.47 -1.88 -4.88
CA LEU A 35 -7.90 -1.65 -5.04
C LEU A 35 -8.28 -0.23 -4.60
N TYR A 36 -7.69 0.25 -3.51
CA TYR A 36 -7.87 1.64 -3.10
C TYR A 36 -7.39 2.63 -4.19
N MET A 37 -6.20 2.41 -4.74
CA MET A 37 -5.66 3.21 -5.86
C MET A 37 -6.53 3.12 -7.13
N ALA A 38 -7.30 2.05 -7.30
CA ALA A 38 -8.28 1.90 -8.37
C ALA A 38 -9.62 2.61 -8.08
N GLY A 39 -9.73 3.34 -6.97
CA GLY A 39 -10.89 4.15 -6.61
C GLY A 39 -11.89 3.47 -5.66
N LEU A 40 -11.62 2.24 -5.21
CA LEU A 40 -12.51 1.55 -4.28
C LEU A 40 -12.39 2.12 -2.86
N SER A 41 -13.54 2.22 -2.16
CA SER A 41 -13.53 2.63 -0.76
C SER A 41 -12.97 1.52 0.14
N TYR A 42 -12.48 1.89 1.33
CA TYR A 42 -12.02 0.90 2.32
C TYR A 42 -13.11 -0.11 2.70
N ARG A 43 -14.37 0.34 2.71
CA ARG A 43 -15.53 -0.50 3.02
C ARG A 43 -15.84 -1.47 1.88
N ASP A 44 -15.70 -1.05 0.62
CA ASP A 44 -15.90 -1.95 -0.52
C ASP A 44 -14.86 -3.06 -0.52
N ILE A 45 -13.60 -2.71 -0.26
CA ILE A 45 -12.48 -3.66 -0.18
C ILE A 45 -12.74 -4.72 0.91
N THR A 46 -13.23 -4.31 2.08
CA THR A 46 -13.42 -5.20 3.23
C THR A 46 -14.76 -5.93 3.25
N TYR A 47 -15.86 -5.24 3.03
CA TYR A 47 -17.21 -5.77 3.30
C TYR A 47 -17.94 -6.23 2.03
N VAL A 48 -17.72 -5.55 0.91
CA VAL A 48 -18.39 -5.88 -0.36
C VAL A 48 -17.61 -6.96 -1.10
N LEU A 49 -16.34 -6.68 -1.42
CA LEU A 49 -15.46 -7.59 -2.15
C LEU A 49 -14.83 -8.67 -1.25
N ARG A 50 -14.76 -8.42 0.06
CA ARG A 50 -14.20 -9.34 1.07
C ARG A 50 -12.82 -9.91 0.70
N VAL A 51 -12.01 -9.13 0.00
CA VAL A 51 -10.69 -9.55 -0.50
C VAL A 51 -9.60 -9.59 0.57
N VAL A 52 -9.91 -9.06 1.75
CA VAL A 52 -9.01 -9.01 2.91
C VAL A 52 -9.72 -9.50 4.17
N PRO A 53 -9.07 -10.34 4.98
CA PRO A 53 -9.66 -10.87 6.23
C PRO A 53 -9.43 -9.92 7.42
N CYS A 54 -9.66 -8.62 7.24
CA CYS A 54 -9.45 -7.61 8.28
C CYS A 54 -10.42 -6.43 8.14
N SER A 55 -10.52 -5.60 9.18
CA SER A 55 -11.40 -4.41 9.18
C SER A 55 -10.94 -3.35 8.18
N HIS A 56 -11.89 -2.53 7.73
CA HIS A 56 -11.62 -1.39 6.84
C HIS A 56 -10.63 -0.38 7.47
N GLU A 57 -10.64 -0.21 8.79
CA GLU A 57 -9.64 0.60 9.51
C GLU A 57 -8.22 0.04 9.39
N THR A 58 -8.08 -1.29 9.39
CA THR A 58 -6.77 -1.93 9.14
C THR A 58 -6.27 -1.61 7.75
N VAL A 59 -7.16 -1.62 6.75
CA VAL A 59 -6.83 -1.24 5.36
C VAL A 59 -6.43 0.24 5.29
N ARG A 60 -7.20 1.14 5.92
CA ARG A 60 -6.90 2.58 6.00
C ARG A 60 -5.50 2.84 6.58
N LEU A 61 -5.10 2.12 7.64
CA LEU A 61 -3.76 2.24 8.21
C LEU A 61 -2.66 1.80 7.24
N TRP A 62 -2.88 0.77 6.43
CA TRP A 62 -1.91 0.35 5.41
C TRP A 62 -1.75 1.40 4.31
N VAL A 63 -2.86 1.97 3.85
CA VAL A 63 -2.86 3.05 2.86
C VAL A 63 -2.12 4.28 3.40
N LYS A 64 -2.47 4.74 4.62
CA LYS A 64 -1.85 5.91 5.23
C LYS A 64 -0.32 5.78 5.38
N ARG A 65 0.17 4.59 5.75
CA ARG A 65 1.63 4.33 5.80
C ARG A 65 2.29 4.45 4.43
N LEU A 66 1.61 4.00 3.38
CA LEU A 66 2.14 4.05 2.03
C LEU A 66 2.17 5.48 1.49
N GLU A 67 1.12 6.26 1.76
CA GLU A 67 1.08 7.70 1.46
C GLU A 67 2.21 8.46 2.15
N GLN A 68 2.48 8.17 3.42
CA GLN A 68 3.60 8.78 4.16
C GLN A 68 4.95 8.54 3.48
N VAL A 69 5.17 7.35 2.90
CA VAL A 69 6.39 7.09 2.13
C VAL A 69 6.39 7.80 0.78
N ALA A 70 5.26 7.83 0.07
CA ALA A 70 5.17 8.57 -1.19
C ALA A 70 5.47 10.07 -0.99
N VAL A 71 4.98 10.67 0.11
CA VAL A 71 5.29 12.05 0.49
C VAL A 71 6.78 12.21 0.80
N ASN A 72 7.38 11.29 1.57
CA ASN A 72 8.79 11.39 1.95
C ASN A 72 9.74 11.25 0.74
N VAL A 73 9.34 10.49 -0.28
CA VAL A 73 10.06 10.41 -1.57
C VAL A 73 10.02 11.75 -2.31
N LYS A 74 8.86 12.43 -2.35
CA LYS A 74 8.75 13.78 -2.94
C LYS A 74 9.63 14.80 -2.23
N VAL A 75 9.67 14.78 -0.89
CA VAL A 75 10.47 15.73 -0.10
C VAL A 75 11.97 15.56 -0.37
N LYS A 76 12.47 14.32 -0.46
CA LYS A 76 13.90 14.06 -0.74
C LYS A 76 14.34 14.37 -2.17
N GLY A 77 13.41 14.41 -3.12
CA GLY A 77 13.69 14.76 -4.52
C GLY A 77 13.66 16.27 -4.82
N GLY A 78 13.24 17.11 -3.87
CA GLY A 78 12.97 18.54 -4.10
C GLY A 78 13.97 19.52 -3.49
N TRP A 79 15.07 19.08 -2.91
CA TRP A 79 16.02 19.94 -2.17
C TRP A 79 17.25 20.39 -2.98
N TRP A 80 17.21 20.30 -4.31
CA TRP A 80 18.32 20.70 -5.19
C TRP A 80 18.00 21.89 -6.13
N LEU A 81 16.95 22.67 -5.86
CA LEU A 81 16.53 23.79 -6.72
C LEU A 81 16.10 25.06 -5.97
N LEU A 82 16.76 25.37 -4.86
CA LEU A 82 16.81 26.73 -4.26
C LEU A 82 18.26 27.01 -3.85
#